data_AF-A0A1F5N7U2-F1
#
_entry.id   AF-A0A1F5N7U2-F1
#
_cell.length_a   1.000
_cell.length_b   1.000
_cell.length_c   1.000
_cell.angle_alpha   90.00
_cell.angle_beta   90.00
_cell.angle_gamma   90.00
#
_symmetry.space_group_name_H-M   'P 1'
#
loop_
_entity.id
_entity.type
_entity.pdbx_description
1 polymer ?
#
loop_
_entity_poly.entity_id
_entity_poly.type
_entity_poly.pdbx_seq_one_letter_code
_entity_poly.pdbx_strand_id
1 'polypeptide(L)'
;MALNDNERIQEVVLMAQEKTQAVGTKVWYALGITIVAMVPAYYLLKFGFISIMMQTHREPQVIYSDEDKQPLEVLESKIFTLAPNTYAGYVKIRNIEYEWGVRRQEYTAEFKTVGGTVLTRVDGSTFILPSSDKIIVFSRFTHEQTPQEIVFRLGETKFSHAPEINVDLDIQRTEITHPASGTIVYAGVKNNSPYTLKRVDLPVILYGNNNQVLGVGSTIINDLVSNETRTFQYSWPSRLQGVVRAEISYEVNVFDREIFGLPPESSPIDGRDE
;
A
#
# COMPACT_ATOMS: atom_id res chain seq x y z
N MET A 1 4.54 18.10 -83.10
CA MET A 1 4.11 16.78 -82.59
C MET A 1 4.89 16.51 -81.32
N ALA A 2 4.22 16.46 -80.17
CA ALA A 2 4.86 16.04 -78.92
C ALA A 2 4.92 14.51 -78.90
N LEU A 3 6.09 13.93 -78.62
CA LEU A 3 6.23 12.48 -78.41
C LEU A 3 5.36 12.06 -77.23
N ASN A 4 4.67 10.93 -77.39
CA ASN A 4 3.82 10.32 -76.36
C ASN A 4 4.70 9.83 -75.19
N ASP A 5 4.25 9.90 -73.94
CA ASP A 5 5.06 9.55 -72.76
C ASP A 5 5.63 8.11 -72.83
N ASN A 6 4.89 7.20 -73.47
CA ASN A 6 5.35 5.84 -73.73
C ASN A 6 6.57 5.77 -74.68
N GLU A 7 6.65 6.68 -75.65
CA GLU A 7 7.78 6.74 -76.58
C GLU A 7 9.03 7.27 -75.87
N ARG A 8 8.87 8.22 -74.93
CA ARG A 8 10.00 8.73 -74.12
C ARG A 8 10.56 7.67 -73.17
N ILE A 9 9.70 6.84 -72.59
CA ILE A 9 10.15 5.70 -71.74
C ILE A 9 10.88 4.67 -72.58
N GLN A 10 10.37 4.32 -73.76
CA GLN A 10 11.04 3.38 -74.66
C GLN A 10 12.41 3.89 -75.11
N GLU A 11 12.52 5.19 -75.42
CA GLU A 11 13.80 5.81 -75.79
C GLU A 11 14.82 5.75 -74.64
N VAL A 12 14.39 6.02 -73.39
CA VAL A 12 15.27 5.92 -72.22
C VAL A 12 15.71 4.48 -71.97
N VAL A 13 14.81 3.51 -72.14
CA VAL A 13 15.14 2.07 -71.98
C VAL A 13 16.12 1.62 -73.07
N LEU A 14 15.92 2.03 -74.32
CA LEU A 14 16.83 1.74 -75.43
C LEU A 14 18.20 2.38 -75.22
N MET A 15 18.27 3.64 -74.81
CA MET A 15 19.53 4.31 -74.47
C MET A 15 20.24 3.63 -73.28
N ALA A 16 19.49 3.18 -72.27
CA ALA A 16 20.05 2.44 -71.14
C ALA A 16 20.58 1.07 -71.59
N GLN A 17 19.88 0.37 -72.49
CA GLN A 17 20.30 -0.91 -73.04
C GLN A 17 21.56 -0.79 -73.90
N GLU A 18 21.63 0.23 -74.76
CA GLU A 18 22.81 0.48 -75.59
C GLU A 18 24.03 0.85 -74.73
N LYS A 19 23.83 1.70 -73.73
CA LYS A 19 24.90 2.06 -72.77
C LYS A 19 25.32 0.87 -71.92
N THR A 20 24.42 -0.03 -71.54
CA THR A 20 24.78 -1.23 -70.75
C THR A 20 25.45 -2.33 -71.57
N GLN A 21 25.21 -2.39 -72.89
CA GLN A 21 25.92 -3.30 -73.80
C GLN A 21 27.34 -2.79 -74.14
N ALA A 22 27.54 -1.47 -74.19
CA ALA A 22 28.87 -0.87 -74.35
C ALA A 22 29.78 -1.04 -73.11
N VAL A 23 29.21 -1.44 -71.97
CA VAL A 23 29.95 -1.67 -70.73
C VAL A 23 30.67 -3.01 -70.83
N GLY A 24 31.99 -2.95 -71.02
CA GLY A 24 32.83 -4.14 -71.11
C GLY A 24 32.68 -5.06 -69.90
N THR A 25 32.78 -6.37 -70.13
CA THR A 25 32.54 -7.44 -69.13
C THR A 25 33.28 -7.22 -67.80
N LYS A 26 34.45 -6.55 -67.83
CA LYS A 26 35.23 -6.19 -66.64
C LYS A 26 34.46 -5.30 -65.65
N VAL A 27 33.64 -4.38 -66.14
CA VAL A 27 32.85 -3.46 -65.30
C VAL A 27 31.70 -4.20 -64.62
N TRP A 28 31.09 -5.18 -65.30
CA TRP A 28 30.07 -6.04 -64.69
C TRP A 28 30.64 -6.89 -63.55
N TYR A 29 31.84 -7.45 -63.73
CA TYR A 29 32.54 -8.13 -62.63
C TYR A 29 32.88 -7.19 -61.48
N ALA A 30 33.35 -5.97 -61.77
CA ALA A 30 33.64 -4.97 -60.75
C ALA A 30 32.37 -4.59 -59.95
N LEU A 31 31.23 -4.44 -60.63
CA LEU A 31 29.95 -4.13 -59.99
C LEU A 31 29.45 -5.29 -59.13
N GLY A 32 29.55 -6.52 -59.62
CA GLY A 32 29.22 -7.73 -58.86
C GLY A 32 30.07 -7.87 -57.59
N ILE A 33 31.39 -7.68 -57.70
CA ILE A 33 32.31 -7.71 -56.56
C ILE A 33 31.96 -6.60 -55.56
N THR A 34 31.63 -5.41 -56.04
CA THR A 34 31.27 -4.28 -55.18
C THR A 34 30.00 -4.58 -54.38
N ILE A 35 28.96 -5.12 -55.01
CA ILE A 35 27.71 -5.51 -54.33
C ILE A 35 27.97 -6.59 -53.28
N VAL A 36 28.75 -7.62 -53.62
CA VAL A 36 29.10 -8.70 -52.68
C VAL A 36 29.92 -8.17 -51.51
N ALA A 37 30.82 -7.20 -51.75
CA ALA A 37 31.64 -6.58 -50.70
C ALA A 37 30.87 -5.61 -49.78
N MET A 38 29.74 -5.04 -50.24
CA MET A 38 28.90 -4.17 -49.40
C MET A 38 28.28 -4.92 -48.21
N VAL A 39 27.90 -6.19 -48.40
CA VAL A 39 27.27 -7.00 -47.34
C VAL A 39 28.18 -7.17 -46.11
N PRO A 40 29.43 -7.68 -46.21
CA PRO A 40 30.32 -7.78 -45.06
C PRO A 40 30.73 -6.41 -44.51
N ALA A 41 30.90 -5.40 -45.36
CA ALA A 41 31.23 -4.04 -44.91
C ALA A 41 30.13 -3.44 -44.02
N TYR A 42 28.86 -3.64 -44.38
CA TYR A 42 27.72 -3.22 -43.57
C TYR A 42 27.74 -3.87 -42.17
N TYR A 43 27.99 -5.18 -42.09
CA TYR A 43 28.05 -5.87 -40.79
C TYR A 43 29.24 -5.42 -39.94
N LEU A 44 30.40 -5.16 -40.54
CA LEU A 44 31.56 -4.62 -39.82
C LEU A 44 31.29 -3.24 -39.25
N LEU A 45 30.69 -2.34 -40.04
CA LEU A 45 30.32 -1.00 -39.58
C LEU A 45 29.26 -1.06 -38.46
N LYS A 46 28.24 -1.91 -38.64
CA LYS A 46 27.19 -2.10 -37.62
C LYS A 46 27.78 -2.62 -36.31
N PHE A 47 28.67 -3.61 -36.37
CA PHE A 47 29.27 -4.20 -35.18
C PHE A 47 30.23 -3.23 -34.47
N GLY A 48 31.02 -2.47 -35.24
CA GLY A 48 31.87 -1.41 -34.71
C GLY A 48 31.06 -0.31 -34.00
N PHE A 49 29.96 0.13 -34.60
CA PHE A 49 29.08 1.13 -34.00
C PHE A 49 28.45 0.64 -32.69
N ILE A 50 27.94 -0.60 -32.66
CA ILE A 50 27.37 -1.20 -31.43
C ILE A 50 28.45 -1.30 -30.35
N SER A 51 29.66 -1.74 -30.68
CA SER A 51 30.75 -1.85 -29.72
C SER A 51 31.13 -0.49 -29.12
N ILE A 52 31.19 0.55 -29.95
CA ILE A 52 31.48 1.92 -29.49
C ILE A 52 30.36 2.42 -28.58
N MET A 53 29.09 2.24 -28.98
CA MET A 53 27.94 2.65 -28.17
C MET A 53 27.89 1.92 -26.81
N MET A 54 28.21 0.62 -26.78
CA MET A 54 28.28 -0.14 -25.54
C MET A 54 29.44 0.31 -24.64
N GLN A 55 30.58 0.70 -25.22
CA GLN A 55 31.71 1.22 -24.45
C GLN A 55 31.49 2.64 -23.91
N THR A 56 30.74 3.47 -24.63
CA THR A 56 30.45 4.85 -24.21
C THR A 56 29.21 4.96 -23.33
N HIS A 57 28.31 3.97 -23.36
CA HIS A 57 27.17 3.91 -22.46
C HIS A 57 27.66 3.61 -21.04
N ARG A 58 27.85 4.67 -20.26
CA ARG A 58 27.87 4.58 -18.82
C ARG A 58 26.42 4.51 -18.40
N GLU A 59 26.02 3.41 -17.77
CA GLU A 59 24.73 3.37 -17.09
C GLU A 59 24.65 4.61 -16.19
N PRO A 60 23.56 5.38 -16.25
CA PRO A 60 23.39 6.48 -15.31
C PRO A 60 23.52 5.87 -13.92
N GLN A 61 24.49 6.36 -13.14
CA GLN A 61 24.59 5.94 -11.76
C GLN A 61 23.32 6.47 -11.09
N VAL A 62 22.39 5.56 -10.81
CA VAL A 62 21.28 5.84 -9.92
C VAL A 62 21.92 6.06 -8.57
N ILE A 63 22.17 7.31 -8.22
CA ILE A 63 22.51 7.68 -6.86
C ILE A 63 21.21 7.43 -6.09
N TYR A 64 21.11 6.25 -5.49
CA TYR A 64 20.19 6.04 -4.39
C TYR A 64 20.71 6.96 -3.28
N SER A 65 20.19 8.18 -3.23
CA SER A 65 20.19 8.90 -1.97
C SER A 65 19.48 7.97 -1.01
N ASP A 66 20.13 7.58 0.09
CA ASP A 66 19.40 7.13 1.26
C ASP A 66 18.53 8.33 1.64
N GLU A 67 17.30 8.34 1.12
CA GLU A 67 16.33 9.36 1.44
C GLU A 67 16.06 9.20 2.93
N ASP A 68 16.48 10.19 3.71
CA ASP A 68 16.29 10.21 5.15
C ASP A 68 14.78 10.21 5.41
N LYS A 69 14.24 9.02 5.69
CA LYS A 69 12.83 8.81 5.96
C LYS A 69 12.42 9.65 7.16
N GLN A 70 11.28 10.28 7.04
CA GLN A 70 10.75 11.13 8.09
C GLN A 70 10.31 10.27 9.28
N PRO A 71 10.62 10.69 10.51
CA PRO A 71 10.22 9.93 11.69
C PRO A 71 8.70 9.93 11.83
N LEU A 72 8.18 8.89 12.49
CA LEU A 72 6.77 8.80 12.84
C LEU A 72 6.36 9.97 13.75
N GLU A 73 5.22 10.58 13.46
CA GLU A 73 4.73 11.73 14.22
C GLU A 73 3.63 11.32 15.19
N VAL A 74 3.73 11.74 16.46
CA VAL A 74 2.64 11.59 17.43
C VAL A 74 1.74 12.81 17.31
N LEU A 75 0.55 12.64 16.73
CA LEU A 75 -0.38 13.74 16.47
C LEU A 75 -1.19 14.12 17.69
N GLU A 76 -1.69 13.12 18.40
CA GLU A 76 -2.65 13.32 19.49
C GLU A 76 -2.50 12.21 20.53
N SER A 77 -2.70 12.58 21.78
CA SER A 77 -2.84 11.65 22.89
C SER A 77 -3.96 12.14 23.81
N LYS A 78 -4.85 11.24 24.23
CA LYS A 78 -5.97 11.62 25.10
C LYS A 78 -6.29 10.54 26.11
N ILE A 79 -6.66 10.99 27.30
CA ILE A 79 -7.13 10.17 28.41
C ILE A 79 -8.64 10.35 28.57
N PHE A 80 -9.33 9.25 28.87
CA PHE A 80 -10.75 9.24 29.20
C PHE A 80 -10.97 8.69 30.60
N THR A 81 -11.89 9.31 31.31
CA THR A 81 -12.45 8.77 32.55
C THR A 81 -13.74 8.03 32.20
N LEU A 82 -13.71 6.69 32.27
CA LEU A 82 -14.85 5.85 31.89
C LEU A 82 -15.83 5.66 33.06
N ALA A 83 -15.29 5.52 34.27
CA ALA A 83 -16.02 5.37 35.53
C ALA A 83 -15.15 5.95 36.66
N PRO A 84 -15.66 6.06 37.90
CA PRO A 84 -14.82 6.44 39.04
C PRO A 84 -13.56 5.58 39.09
N ASN A 85 -12.40 6.23 39.18
CA ASN A 85 -11.08 5.60 39.22
C ASN A 85 -10.74 4.70 38.02
N THR A 86 -11.51 4.73 36.92
CA THR A 86 -11.30 3.87 35.74
C THR A 86 -10.99 4.72 34.53
N TYR A 87 -9.82 4.49 33.94
CA TYR A 87 -9.29 5.29 32.86
C TYR A 87 -8.97 4.44 31.63
N ALA A 88 -9.01 5.08 30.48
CA ALA A 88 -8.49 4.55 29.22
C ALA A 88 -7.81 5.69 28.47
N GLY A 89 -7.14 5.38 27.36
CA GLY A 89 -6.59 6.41 26.52
C GLY A 89 -6.32 5.91 25.11
N TYR A 90 -5.93 6.85 24.25
CA TYR A 90 -5.36 6.50 22.96
C TYR A 90 -4.23 7.45 22.59
N VAL A 91 -3.42 6.99 21.65
CA VAL A 91 -2.45 7.79 20.94
C VAL A 91 -2.67 7.60 19.44
N LYS A 92 -2.61 8.70 18.68
CA LYS A 92 -2.68 8.71 17.22
C LYS A 92 -1.29 9.02 16.66
N ILE A 93 -0.80 8.14 15.82
CA ILE A 93 0.52 8.23 15.17
C ILE A 93 0.29 8.40 13.67
N ARG A 94 1.11 9.21 13.01
CA ARG A 94 1.08 9.39 11.56
C ARG A 94 2.37 8.92 10.92
N ASN A 95 2.22 8.23 9.80
CA ASN A 95 3.29 7.94 8.87
C ASN A 95 3.02 8.67 7.54
N ILE A 96 3.89 9.63 7.22
CA ILE A 96 3.82 10.43 5.99
C ILE A 96 4.57 9.79 4.82
N GLU A 97 5.33 8.72 5.06
CA GLU A 97 6.04 8.00 4.02
C GLU A 97 5.08 7.27 3.09
N TYR A 98 5.24 7.49 1.78
CA TYR A 98 4.27 7.04 0.78
C TYR A 98 4.29 5.52 0.55
N GLU A 99 5.48 4.93 0.41
CA GLU A 99 5.67 3.50 0.10
C GLU A 99 6.24 2.70 1.28
N TRP A 100 6.70 3.41 2.32
CA TRP A 100 7.37 2.82 3.47
C TRP A 100 6.45 2.80 4.68
N GLY A 101 6.33 1.64 5.31
CA GLY A 101 5.68 1.51 6.60
C GLY A 101 6.57 0.80 7.59
N VAL A 102 6.03 0.50 8.75
CA VAL A 102 6.77 -0.12 9.86
C VAL A 102 6.07 -1.43 10.20
N ARG A 103 6.72 -2.55 9.84
CA ARG A 103 6.21 -3.90 10.12
C ARG A 103 5.98 -4.13 11.62
N ARG A 104 6.89 -3.61 12.43
CA ARG A 104 6.87 -3.75 13.89
C ARG A 104 7.51 -2.53 14.54
N GLN A 105 6.71 -1.76 15.23
CA GLN A 105 7.08 -0.58 15.99
C GLN A 105 6.83 -0.87 17.47
N GLU A 106 7.91 -0.98 18.23
CA GLU A 106 7.83 -1.07 19.69
C GLU A 106 7.49 0.32 20.27
N TYR A 107 6.73 0.34 21.36
CA TYR A 107 6.36 1.56 22.06
C TYR A 107 6.23 1.34 23.56
N THR A 108 6.34 2.44 24.30
CA THR A 108 6.02 2.54 25.72
C THR A 108 5.07 3.71 25.95
N ALA A 109 3.98 3.48 26.66
CA ALA A 109 3.05 4.51 27.10
C ALA A 109 3.03 4.56 28.63
N GLU A 110 3.32 5.72 29.20
CA GLU A 110 3.27 5.96 30.65
C GLU A 110 2.16 6.96 30.96
N PHE A 111 1.19 6.55 31.79
CA PHE A 111 0.14 7.44 32.27
C PHE A 111 0.61 8.09 33.57
N LYS A 112 0.66 9.42 33.61
CA LYS A 112 1.24 10.17 34.72
C LYS A 112 0.28 11.18 35.33
N THR A 113 0.54 11.52 36.59
CA THR A 113 -0.04 12.70 37.24
C THR A 113 0.76 13.95 36.87
N VAL A 114 0.23 15.13 37.20
CA VAL A 114 0.90 16.45 37.07
C VAL A 114 2.22 16.49 37.86
N GLY A 115 2.35 15.70 38.93
CA GLY A 115 3.60 15.58 39.69
C GLY A 115 4.65 14.68 39.05
N GLY A 116 4.36 14.08 37.88
CA GLY A 116 5.25 13.16 37.18
C GLY A 116 5.23 11.71 37.68
N THR A 117 4.39 11.38 38.67
CA THR A 117 4.23 10.01 39.17
C THR A 117 3.61 9.13 38.10
N VAL A 118 4.27 8.01 37.77
CA VAL A 118 3.75 7.01 36.83
C VAL A 118 2.69 6.16 37.52
N LEU A 119 1.46 6.21 37.01
CA LEU A 119 0.31 5.43 37.50
C LEU A 119 0.25 4.05 36.86
N THR A 120 0.49 4.00 35.55
CA THR A 120 0.59 2.74 34.80
C THR A 120 1.53 2.91 33.62
N ARG A 121 2.13 1.79 33.22
CA ARG A 121 3.03 1.68 32.07
C ARG A 121 2.56 0.54 31.19
N VAL A 122 2.47 0.81 29.89
CA VAL A 122 2.09 -0.16 28.88
C VAL A 122 3.22 -0.22 27.85
N ASP A 123 3.92 -1.34 27.81
CA ASP A 123 4.86 -1.66 26.75
C ASP A 123 4.16 -2.55 25.72
N GLY A 124 4.40 -2.31 24.43
CA GLY A 124 3.75 -3.07 23.37
C GLY A 124 4.38 -2.83 22.00
N SER A 125 3.86 -3.55 21.01
CA SER A 125 4.27 -3.42 19.63
C SER A 125 3.07 -3.24 18.71
N THR A 126 3.23 -2.48 17.63
CA THR A 126 2.22 -2.34 16.59
C THR A 126 2.84 -2.33 15.19
N PHE A 127 2.03 -2.22 14.16
CA PHE A 127 2.47 -1.95 12.79
C PHE A 127 1.87 -0.62 12.32
N ILE A 128 2.53 0.03 11.36
CA ILE A 128 2.07 1.29 10.79
C ILE A 128 2.18 1.18 9.27
N LEU A 129 1.08 1.41 8.57
CA LEU A 129 1.05 1.32 7.10
C LEU A 129 1.63 2.59 6.48
N PRO A 130 2.06 2.55 5.21
CA PRO A 130 2.42 3.75 4.47
C PRO A 130 1.24 4.73 4.38
N SER A 131 1.53 6.04 4.32
CA SER A 131 0.53 7.12 4.18
C SER A 131 -0.69 7.00 5.11
N SER A 132 -0.51 6.52 6.34
CA SER A 132 -1.62 6.19 7.22
C SER A 132 -1.49 6.78 8.61
N ASP A 133 -2.65 6.99 9.22
CA ASP A 133 -2.77 7.28 10.64
C ASP A 133 -3.05 5.97 11.38
N LYS A 134 -2.31 5.70 12.45
CA LYS A 134 -2.48 4.55 13.34
C LYS A 134 -3.03 4.99 14.68
N ILE A 135 -4.04 4.29 15.19
CA ILE A 135 -4.60 4.56 16.51
C ILE A 135 -4.27 3.41 17.45
N ILE A 136 -3.55 3.72 18.51
CA ILE A 136 -3.25 2.77 19.58
C ILE A 136 -4.21 3.04 20.73
N VAL A 137 -5.12 2.11 20.98
CA VAL A 137 -6.05 2.17 22.10
C VAL A 137 -5.46 1.45 23.29
N PHE A 138 -5.34 2.15 24.41
CA PHE A 138 -4.92 1.55 25.67
C PHE A 138 -6.13 1.03 26.42
N SER A 139 -6.01 -0.23 26.86
CA SER A 139 -7.07 -0.90 27.61
C SER A 139 -7.35 -0.19 28.93
N ARG A 140 -8.57 -0.42 29.45
CA ARG A 140 -9.00 0.14 30.72
C ARG A 140 -8.06 -0.25 31.86
N PHE A 141 -7.77 0.69 32.75
CA PHE A 141 -7.08 0.41 34.01
C PHE A 141 -7.71 1.21 35.15
N THR A 142 -7.49 0.75 36.38
CA THR A 142 -8.03 1.39 37.58
C THR A 142 -6.93 1.98 38.44
N HIS A 143 -7.11 3.20 38.94
CA HIS A 143 -6.19 3.84 39.87
C HIS A 143 -6.91 4.88 40.73
N GLU A 144 -6.48 5.07 41.98
CA GLU A 144 -7.05 6.08 42.90
C GLU A 144 -6.69 7.53 42.54
N GLN A 145 -5.76 7.70 41.60
CA GLN A 145 -5.27 9.01 41.16
C GLN A 145 -5.65 9.21 39.71
N THR A 146 -6.06 10.42 39.36
CA THR A 146 -6.44 10.76 37.99
C THR A 146 -5.20 10.98 37.13
N PRO A 147 -4.99 10.16 36.07
CA PRO A 147 -3.95 10.43 35.07
C PRO A 147 -4.29 11.72 34.32
N GLN A 148 -3.25 12.54 34.10
CA GLN A 148 -3.36 13.85 33.45
C GLN A 148 -2.54 13.91 32.17
N GLU A 149 -1.55 13.04 32.01
CA GLU A 149 -0.67 12.99 30.83
C GLU A 149 -0.42 11.55 30.38
N ILE A 150 -0.29 11.34 29.06
CA ILE A 150 0.27 10.12 28.47
C ILE A 150 1.63 10.49 27.88
N VAL A 151 2.70 9.99 28.47
CA VAL A 151 4.04 10.08 27.89
C VAL A 151 4.24 8.88 26.98
N PHE A 152 4.12 9.11 25.68
CA PHE A 152 4.28 8.07 24.66
C PHE A 152 5.67 8.13 24.04
N ARG A 153 6.34 6.97 23.94
CA ARG A 153 7.68 6.84 23.38
C ARG A 153 7.71 5.72 22.35
N LEU A 154 8.24 6.02 21.18
CA LEU A 154 8.53 5.06 20.14
C LEU A 154 9.94 4.49 20.34
N GLY A 155 10.09 3.17 20.16
CA GLY A 155 11.39 2.53 20.02
C GLY A 155 12.02 2.80 18.66
N GLU A 156 13.14 2.14 18.36
CA GLU A 156 13.82 2.24 17.06
C GLU A 156 12.86 1.89 15.91
N THR A 157 12.70 2.83 14.96
CA THR A 157 11.82 2.66 13.80
C THR A 157 12.59 2.06 12.64
N LYS A 158 12.10 0.92 12.12
CA LYS A 158 12.66 0.26 10.93
C LYS A 158 11.64 0.25 9.80
N PHE A 159 11.81 1.18 8.87
CA PHE A 159 10.97 1.31 7.71
C PHE A 159 11.23 0.19 6.70
N SER A 160 10.15 -0.41 6.22
CA SER A 160 10.14 -1.45 5.21
C SER A 160 9.15 -1.10 4.12
N HIS A 161 9.50 -1.40 2.88
CA HIS A 161 8.59 -1.22 1.74
C HIS A 161 7.34 -2.10 1.95
N ALA A 162 6.16 -1.53 1.76
CA ALA A 162 4.93 -2.29 1.85
C ALA A 162 4.81 -3.27 0.68
N PRO A 163 4.32 -4.50 0.91
CA PRO A 163 4.01 -5.38 -0.19
C PRO A 163 2.82 -4.82 -0.98
N GLU A 164 2.78 -5.09 -2.28
CA GLU A 164 1.67 -4.72 -3.18
C GLU A 164 0.44 -5.63 -2.95
N ILE A 165 -0.14 -5.56 -1.74
CA ILE A 165 -1.34 -6.30 -1.37
C ILE A 165 -2.47 -5.30 -1.17
N ASN A 166 -3.49 -5.40 -2.02
CA ASN A 166 -4.70 -4.61 -1.86
C ASN A 166 -5.67 -5.34 -0.92
N VAL A 167 -5.97 -4.71 0.22
CA VAL A 167 -6.98 -5.17 1.18
C VAL A 167 -8.15 -4.20 1.11
N ASP A 168 -9.27 -4.69 0.59
CA ASP A 168 -10.53 -3.97 0.52
C ASP A 168 -11.50 -4.51 1.57
N LEU A 169 -11.76 -3.68 2.59
CA LEU A 169 -12.74 -3.90 3.65
C LEU A 169 -13.76 -2.76 3.64
N ASP A 170 -15.02 -3.12 3.80
CA ASP A 170 -16.14 -2.17 3.87
C ASP A 170 -16.85 -2.26 5.22
N ILE A 171 -17.04 -1.11 5.88
CA ILE A 171 -17.77 -1.03 7.15
C ILE A 171 -19.22 -0.66 6.85
N GLN A 172 -20.13 -1.55 7.23
CA GLN A 172 -21.55 -1.46 6.90
C GLN A 172 -22.40 -1.33 8.16
N ARG A 173 -23.55 -0.66 8.04
CA ARG A 173 -24.63 -0.65 9.05
C ARG A 173 -24.15 -0.28 10.47
N THR A 174 -23.41 0.83 10.58
CA THR A 174 -23.00 1.35 11.88
C THR A 174 -24.18 1.94 12.63
N GLU A 175 -24.46 1.42 13.82
CA GLU A 175 -25.54 1.85 14.71
C GLU A 175 -25.01 2.05 16.13
N ILE A 176 -25.47 3.09 16.81
CA ILE A 176 -25.15 3.36 18.22
C ILE A 176 -26.43 3.24 19.05
N THR A 177 -26.37 2.45 20.12
CA THR A 177 -27.45 2.36 21.10
C THR A 177 -26.95 2.75 22.49
N HIS A 178 -27.88 3.26 23.30
CA HIS A 178 -27.59 3.76 24.66
C HIS A 178 -28.47 3.06 25.69
N PRO A 179 -28.31 1.74 25.92
CA PRO A 179 -29.01 1.06 26.99
C PRO A 179 -28.66 1.66 28.36
N ALA A 180 -29.45 1.34 29.39
CA ALA A 180 -29.18 1.77 30.75
C ALA A 180 -27.80 1.31 31.26
N SER A 181 -27.29 0.20 30.72
CA SER A 181 -26.02 -0.43 31.09
C SER A 181 -24.78 0.13 30.39
N GLY A 182 -24.91 1.01 29.39
CA GLY A 182 -23.73 1.51 28.67
C GLY A 182 -24.03 2.16 27.31
N THR A 183 -22.96 2.39 26.55
CA THR A 183 -23.04 2.72 25.11
C THR A 183 -22.59 1.50 24.33
N ILE A 184 -23.34 1.12 23.29
CA ILE A 184 -23.01 -0.01 22.41
C ILE A 184 -22.96 0.47 20.97
N VAL A 185 -21.94 0.04 20.24
CA VAL A 185 -21.82 0.21 18.78
C VAL A 185 -22.00 -1.15 18.12
N TYR A 186 -22.88 -1.21 17.13
CA TYR A 186 -23.08 -2.33 16.23
C TYR A 186 -22.59 -1.96 14.83
N ALA A 187 -21.90 -2.87 14.16
CA ALA A 187 -21.55 -2.70 12.75
C ALA A 187 -21.30 -4.05 12.09
N GLY A 188 -21.25 -4.06 10.76
CA GLY A 188 -20.74 -5.15 9.94
C GLY A 188 -19.43 -4.76 9.28
N VAL A 189 -18.51 -5.71 9.14
CA VAL A 189 -17.36 -5.60 8.23
C VAL A 189 -17.54 -6.60 7.10
N LYS A 190 -17.39 -6.14 5.87
CA LYS A 190 -17.38 -6.98 4.67
C LYS A 190 -15.99 -7.05 4.09
N ASN A 191 -15.50 -8.26 3.84
CA ASN A 191 -14.25 -8.48 3.16
C ASN A 191 -14.47 -8.62 1.65
N ASN A 192 -14.11 -7.61 0.87
CA ASN A 192 -14.19 -7.67 -0.60
C ASN A 192 -12.88 -8.18 -1.23
N SER A 193 -11.87 -8.48 -0.42
CA SER A 193 -10.58 -8.99 -0.88
C SER A 193 -10.67 -10.48 -1.27
N PRO A 194 -9.81 -10.97 -2.18
CA PRO A 194 -9.79 -12.39 -2.57
C PRO A 194 -9.12 -13.32 -1.53
N TYR A 195 -8.80 -12.81 -0.35
CA TYR A 195 -8.07 -13.52 0.71
C TYR A 195 -8.93 -13.69 1.96
N THR A 196 -8.69 -14.76 2.72
CA THR A 196 -9.18 -14.87 4.09
C THR A 196 -8.26 -14.07 5.00
N LEU A 197 -8.80 -13.11 5.75
CA LEU A 197 -8.03 -12.29 6.69
C LEU A 197 -8.05 -12.94 8.07
N LYS A 198 -6.92 -13.46 8.53
CA LYS A 198 -6.82 -14.15 9.82
C LYS A 198 -7.08 -13.23 11.00
N ARG A 199 -6.78 -11.94 10.86
CA ARG A 199 -6.97 -10.93 11.89
C ARG A 199 -7.24 -9.57 11.26
N VAL A 200 -8.31 -8.93 11.71
CA VAL A 200 -8.67 -7.55 11.39
C VAL A 200 -8.87 -6.83 12.72
N ASP A 201 -8.01 -5.85 13.00
CA ASP A 201 -8.17 -4.98 14.17
C ASP A 201 -9.13 -3.84 13.78
N LEU A 202 -10.12 -3.58 14.63
CA LEU A 202 -11.19 -2.62 14.40
C LEU A 202 -11.21 -1.60 15.55
N PRO A 203 -10.36 -0.57 15.51
CA PRO A 203 -10.48 0.57 16.41
C PRO A 203 -11.82 1.29 16.19
N VAL A 204 -12.49 1.59 17.30
CA VAL A 204 -13.76 2.30 17.32
C VAL A 204 -13.59 3.59 18.09
N ILE A 205 -13.96 4.71 17.48
CA ILE A 205 -13.91 6.05 18.06
C ILE A 205 -15.32 6.61 18.13
N LEU A 206 -15.71 7.06 19.31
CA LEU A 206 -16.96 7.76 19.54
C LEU A 206 -16.71 9.26 19.56
N TYR A 207 -17.43 9.98 18.72
CA TYR A 207 -17.41 11.43 18.64
C TYR A 207 -18.70 12.01 19.21
N GLY A 208 -18.54 13.11 19.93
CA GLY A 208 -19.62 14.01 20.29
C GLY A 208 -19.74 15.18 19.32
N ASN A 209 -20.44 16.22 19.77
CA ASN A 209 -20.51 17.48 19.04
C ASN A 209 -19.11 18.07 18.81
N ASN A 210 -18.94 18.81 17.71
CA ASN A 210 -17.68 19.47 17.33
C ASN A 210 -16.47 18.52 17.17
N ASN A 211 -16.70 17.28 16.75
CA ASN A 211 -15.66 16.24 16.59
C ASN A 211 -14.85 15.97 17.87
N GLN A 212 -15.41 16.23 19.05
CA GLN A 212 -14.77 15.83 20.30
C GLN A 212 -14.79 14.31 20.45
N VAL A 213 -13.61 13.68 20.59
CA VAL A 213 -13.55 12.26 20.95
C VAL A 213 -14.05 12.08 22.39
N LEU A 214 -15.07 11.25 22.57
CA LEU A 214 -15.71 10.93 23.85
C LEU A 214 -15.37 9.53 24.37
N GLY A 215 -14.99 8.62 23.48
CA GLY A 215 -14.62 7.27 23.85
C GLY A 215 -13.85 6.58 22.73
N VAL A 216 -12.99 5.66 23.14
CA VAL A 216 -12.24 4.79 22.22
C VAL A 216 -12.40 3.35 22.67
N GLY A 217 -12.30 2.45 21.72
CA GLY A 217 -12.34 1.02 21.90
C GLY A 217 -11.61 0.34 20.76
N SER A 218 -11.35 -0.95 20.91
CA SER A 218 -10.84 -1.77 19.82
C SER A 218 -11.42 -3.16 19.97
N THR A 219 -11.79 -3.76 18.85
CA THR A 219 -12.18 -5.16 18.77
C THR A 219 -11.40 -5.83 17.65
N ILE A 220 -11.43 -7.16 17.65
CA ILE A 220 -10.69 -7.97 16.69
C ILE A 220 -11.65 -8.97 16.07
N ILE A 221 -11.61 -9.09 14.75
CA ILE A 221 -12.28 -10.15 14.01
C ILE A 221 -11.22 -11.08 13.44
N ASN A 222 -11.36 -12.37 13.74
CA ASN A 222 -10.44 -13.40 13.28
C ASN A 222 -11.06 -14.21 12.14
N ASP A 223 -10.26 -14.69 11.19
CA ASP A 223 -10.71 -15.55 10.08
C ASP A 223 -11.92 -14.97 9.31
N LEU A 224 -11.80 -13.73 8.83
CA LEU A 224 -12.80 -13.10 7.96
C LEU A 224 -12.60 -13.57 6.52
N VAL A 225 -13.47 -14.47 6.05
CA VAL A 225 -13.32 -15.11 4.73
C VAL A 225 -13.60 -14.11 3.60
N SER A 226 -13.03 -14.37 2.42
CA SER A 226 -13.31 -13.59 1.21
C SER A 226 -14.83 -13.53 0.93
N ASN A 227 -15.32 -12.32 0.60
CA ASN A 227 -16.73 -11.99 0.38
C ASN A 227 -17.67 -12.19 1.60
N GLU A 228 -17.14 -12.55 2.77
CA GLU A 228 -17.93 -12.66 3.99
C GLU A 228 -18.27 -11.27 4.54
N THR A 229 -19.48 -11.15 5.10
CA THR A 229 -19.85 -10.02 5.97
C THR A 229 -20.05 -10.54 7.38
N ARG A 230 -19.31 -9.98 8.33
CA ARG A 230 -19.43 -10.34 9.75
C ARG A 230 -19.86 -9.16 10.59
N THR A 231 -20.89 -9.36 11.39
CA THR A 231 -21.34 -8.37 12.36
C THR A 231 -20.53 -8.46 13.64
N PHE A 232 -20.31 -7.32 14.28
CA PHE A 232 -19.69 -7.21 15.58
C PHE A 232 -20.37 -6.13 16.42
N GLN A 233 -20.12 -6.21 17.72
CA GLN A 233 -20.52 -5.15 18.65
C GLN A 233 -19.36 -4.83 19.58
N TYR A 234 -19.28 -3.56 19.99
CA TYR A 234 -18.39 -3.13 21.05
C TYR A 234 -19.19 -2.35 22.10
N SER A 235 -18.98 -2.67 23.38
CA SER A 235 -19.71 -2.05 24.49
C SER A 235 -18.77 -1.33 25.45
N TRP A 236 -19.16 -0.12 25.82
CA TRP A 236 -18.56 0.61 26.93
C TRP A 236 -19.35 0.30 28.22
N PRO A 237 -18.66 0.11 29.35
CA PRO A 237 -19.30 -0.28 30.62
C PRO A 237 -20.14 0.84 31.26
N SER A 238 -20.00 2.07 30.76
CA SER A 238 -20.76 3.24 31.20
C SER A 238 -21.36 3.94 30.01
N ARG A 239 -22.49 4.63 30.25
CA ARG A 239 -23.15 5.41 29.21
C ARG A 239 -22.35 6.69 28.97
N LEU A 240 -21.77 6.79 27.77
CA LEU A 240 -21.09 8.00 27.33
C LEU A 240 -22.13 9.01 26.85
N GLN A 241 -22.20 10.16 27.52
CA GLN A 241 -23.16 11.21 27.21
C GLN A 241 -22.69 12.05 26.01
N GLY A 242 -23.63 12.44 25.16
CA GLY A 242 -23.35 13.36 24.04
C GLY A 242 -22.68 12.72 22.82
N VAL A 243 -22.65 11.37 22.73
CA VAL A 243 -22.18 10.65 21.53
C VAL A 243 -23.15 10.88 20.38
N VAL A 244 -22.63 11.35 19.25
CA VAL A 244 -23.41 11.62 18.02
C VAL A 244 -22.98 10.77 16.84
N ARG A 245 -21.72 10.30 16.83
CA ARG A 245 -21.15 9.53 15.72
C ARG A 245 -20.17 8.49 16.23
N ALA A 246 -20.14 7.34 15.58
CA ALA A 246 -19.11 6.32 15.73
C ALA A 246 -18.33 6.26 14.42
N GLU A 247 -17.01 6.24 14.52
CA GLU A 247 -16.12 5.97 13.41
C GLU A 247 -15.40 4.66 13.71
N ILE A 248 -15.38 3.79 12.73
CA ILE A 248 -14.76 2.48 12.82
C ILE A 248 -13.76 2.45 11.68
N SER A 249 -12.49 2.35 12.02
CA SER A 249 -11.44 2.09 11.03
C SER A 249 -11.11 0.61 11.05
N TYR A 250 -10.55 0.10 9.96
CA TYR A 250 -10.00 -1.24 9.92
C TYR A 250 -8.50 -1.19 9.76
N GLU A 251 -7.83 -2.14 10.40
CA GLU A 251 -6.39 -2.25 10.37
C GLU A 251 -6.02 -3.71 10.10
N VAL A 252 -5.22 -3.92 9.05
CA VAL A 252 -4.74 -5.24 8.62
C VAL A 252 -3.24 -5.14 8.40
N ASN A 253 -2.48 -6.02 9.05
CA ASN A 253 -1.02 -5.98 8.97
C ASN A 253 -0.53 -6.60 7.66
N VAL A 254 -0.51 -5.83 6.57
CA VAL A 254 -0.05 -6.30 5.27
C VAL A 254 1.40 -6.79 5.26
N PHE A 255 2.22 -6.40 6.24
CA PHE A 255 3.60 -6.87 6.36
C PHE A 255 3.71 -8.31 6.89
N ASP A 256 2.66 -8.82 7.51
CA ASP A 256 2.60 -10.20 7.97
C ASP A 256 1.96 -11.06 6.89
N ARG A 257 2.67 -12.08 6.40
CA ARG A 257 2.13 -12.95 5.35
C ARG A 257 1.19 -14.01 5.92
N GLU A 258 1.32 -14.32 7.21
CA GLU A 258 0.52 -15.35 7.87
C GLU A 258 -0.93 -14.89 8.09
N ILE A 259 -1.19 -13.58 7.99
CA ILE A 259 -2.55 -13.05 8.10
C ILE A 259 -3.41 -13.28 6.85
N PHE A 260 -2.81 -13.71 5.73
CA PHE A 260 -3.52 -14.00 4.49
C PHE A 260 -3.67 -15.51 4.30
N GLY A 261 -4.89 -16.01 4.45
CA GLY A 261 -5.25 -17.38 4.11
C GLY A 261 -5.83 -17.50 2.70
N LEU A 262 -5.68 -18.66 2.08
CA LEU A 262 -6.46 -19.01 0.90
C LEU A 262 -7.96 -19.12 1.29
N PRO A 263 -8.89 -18.75 0.39
CA PRO A 263 -10.29 -19.08 0.61
C PRO A 263 -10.44 -20.61 0.71
N PRO A 264 -11.41 -21.12 1.51
CA PRO A 264 -11.70 -22.54 1.48
C PRO A 264 -12.03 -22.94 0.04
N GLU A 265 -11.33 -23.94 -0.49
CA GLU A 265 -11.64 -24.54 -1.78
C GLU A 265 -13.14 -24.87 -1.75
N SER A 266 -13.92 -24.28 -2.67
CA SER A 266 -15.27 -24.75 -2.90
C SER A 266 -15.13 -26.20 -3.31
N SER A 267 -15.45 -27.15 -2.41
CA SER A 267 -15.47 -28.57 -2.73
C SER A 267 -16.17 -28.74 -4.08
N PRO A 268 -15.56 -29.44 -5.06
CA PRO A 268 -16.26 -29.74 -6.28
C PRO A 268 -17.52 -30.49 -5.90
N ILE A 269 -18.64 -29.95 -6.36
CA ILE A 269 -19.98 -30.52 -6.38
C ILE A 269 -19.86 -32.05 -6.45
N ASP A 270 -20.16 -32.74 -5.35
CA ASP A 270 -20.37 -34.20 -5.36
C ASP A 270 -21.67 -34.43 -6.13
N GLY A 271 -21.51 -34.53 -7.45
CA GLY A 271 -22.55 -34.93 -8.36
C GLY A 271 -22.88 -36.39 -8.09
N ARG A 272 -23.81 -36.63 -7.18
CA ARG A 272 -24.58 -37.86 -7.07
C ARG A 272 -26.04 -37.53 -6.83
N ASP A 273 -26.66 -37.06 -7.89
CA ASP A 273 -28.02 -37.50 -8.21
C ASP A 273 -27.90 -38.90 -8.84
N GLU A 274 -28.21 -39.94 -8.06
CA GLU A 274 -28.75 -41.21 -8.54
C GLU A 274 -29.85 -41.67 -7.58
#